data_AF-A0A842S618-F1
#
_entry.id   AF-A0A842S618-F1
#
_cell.length_a   1.000
_cell.length_b   1.000
_cell.length_c   1.000
_cell.angle_alpha   90.00
_cell.angle_beta   90.00
_cell.angle_gamma   90.00
#
_symmetry.space_group_name_H-M   'P 1'
#
loop_
_entity.id
_entity.type
_entity.pdbx_description
1 polymer ?
#
loop_
_entity_poly.entity_id
_entity_poly.type
_entity_poly.pdbx_seq_one_letter_code
_entity_poly.pdbx_strand_id
1 'polypeptide(L)'
;MKLSRYKKHIILFLVAYLVFTLPFIPLNFIADGGAERMTMILPFDTLILQIMAIILFIPLGALLGGFAPGYLFAPLMLFFYKKTIGFRMEFGIQERKKPDKFKGTWKGTYPALLAVNIALIIGLTTFARDFVVTPEYVGAGDMSKSLWPLVAFTSLIPFTTALSFGIFSPVWFLSDSGIVFTNKKKVKGTIDPIEVRSIGSLYHYILKGYAGIGVLISYIMFFFDIVNRYDDYSNPGFIITAILLPLIPILIALLSIPSIMLLDFFLNSRRKFMRNFAKRLGITGPLEDPLDFN
;
A
#
# COMPACT_ATOMS: atom_id res chain seq x y z
N MET A 1 -2.77 -22.46 15.74
CA MET A 1 -1.92 -21.98 14.62
C MET A 1 -0.51 -21.72 15.17
N LYS A 2 0.57 -22.20 14.53
CA LYS A 2 1.93 -22.09 15.11
C LYS A 2 2.55 -20.70 14.84
N LEU A 3 2.76 -19.90 15.88
CA LEU A 3 3.39 -18.57 15.80
C LEU A 3 4.80 -18.61 15.18
N SER A 4 5.47 -19.76 15.30
CA SER A 4 6.81 -20.02 14.77
C SER A 4 6.96 -19.72 13.27
N ARG A 5 5.88 -19.80 12.48
CA ARG A 5 5.90 -19.45 11.05
C ARG A 5 6.21 -17.97 10.77
N TYR A 6 5.99 -17.08 11.75
CA TYR A 6 6.18 -15.64 11.59
C TYR A 6 7.47 -15.10 12.20
N LYS A 7 8.23 -15.91 12.97
CA LYS A 7 9.39 -15.45 13.76
C LYS A 7 10.36 -14.56 12.96
N LYS A 8 10.77 -15.00 11.76
CA LYS A 8 11.69 -14.25 10.90
C LYS A 8 11.14 -12.88 10.48
N HIS A 9 9.83 -12.80 10.26
CA HIS A 9 9.14 -11.60 9.78
C HIS A 9 8.92 -10.58 10.91
N ILE A 10 8.64 -11.07 12.12
CA ILE A 10 8.58 -10.24 13.33
C ILE A 10 9.95 -9.62 13.59
N ILE A 11 11.03 -10.40 13.52
CA ILE A 11 12.40 -9.88 13.67
C ILE A 11 12.68 -8.81 12.62
N LEU A 12 12.35 -9.07 11.36
CA LEU A 12 12.56 -8.12 10.27
C LEU A 12 11.80 -6.80 10.50
N PHE A 13 10.53 -6.88 10.92
CA PHE A 13 9.74 -5.70 11.31
C PHE A 13 10.37 -4.94 12.48
N LEU A 14 10.74 -5.64 13.55
CA LEU A 14 11.32 -5.02 14.75
C LEU A 14 12.65 -4.34 14.43
N VAL A 15 13.52 -4.98 13.64
CA VAL A 15 14.79 -4.38 13.22
C VAL A 15 14.53 -3.12 12.40
N ALA A 16 13.63 -3.17 11.40
CA ALA A 16 13.28 -1.99 10.63
C ALA A 16 12.69 -0.88 11.51
N TYR A 17 11.75 -1.21 12.40
CA TYR A 17 11.17 -0.25 13.32
C TYR A 17 12.23 0.41 14.22
N LEU A 18 13.09 -0.39 14.86
CA LEU A 18 14.11 0.11 15.77
C LEU A 18 15.19 0.93 15.06
N VAL A 19 15.67 0.50 13.90
CA VAL A 19 16.68 1.25 13.12
C VAL A 19 16.17 2.64 12.75
N PHE A 20 14.88 2.76 12.42
CA PHE A 20 14.29 4.04 12.02
C PHE A 20 13.72 4.87 13.19
N THR A 21 13.61 4.32 14.42
CA THR A 21 13.07 5.06 15.58
C THR A 21 14.10 5.33 16.68
N LEU A 22 14.99 4.39 16.97
CA LEU A 22 15.97 4.52 18.06
C LEU A 22 16.92 5.72 17.92
N PRO A 23 17.44 6.08 16.73
CA PRO A 23 18.34 7.23 16.59
C PRO A 23 17.70 8.56 17.02
N PHE A 24 16.36 8.66 16.94
CA PHE A 24 15.61 9.88 17.26
C PHE A 24 15.39 10.07 18.77
N ILE A 25 15.45 9.01 19.57
CA ILE A 25 15.25 9.09 21.02
C ILE A 25 16.32 9.97 21.70
N PRO A 26 17.64 9.70 21.57
CA PRO A 26 18.66 10.55 22.18
C PRO A 26 18.67 11.96 21.58
N LEU A 27 18.36 12.11 20.29
CA LEU A 27 18.22 13.43 19.65
C LEU A 27 17.12 14.27 20.31
N ASN A 28 16.04 13.65 20.80
CA ASN A 28 14.97 14.36 21.50
C ASN A 28 15.42 14.93 22.84
N PHE A 29 16.32 14.23 23.55
CA PHE A 29 16.84 14.67 24.85
C PHE A 29 17.98 15.68 24.73
N ILE A 30 18.77 15.62 23.65
CA ILE A 30 19.91 16.52 23.43
C ILE A 30 19.45 17.89 22.88
N ALA A 31 18.33 17.94 22.18
CA ALA A 31 17.85 19.16 21.51
C ALA A 31 16.99 20.11 22.38
N ASP A 32 16.98 19.95 23.72
CA ASP A 32 16.33 20.87 24.68
C ASP A 32 14.94 21.39 24.26
N GLY A 33 14.06 20.46 23.84
CA GLY A 33 12.70 20.78 23.36
C GLY A 33 12.47 20.54 21.87
N GLY A 34 13.53 20.30 21.10
CA GLY A 34 13.46 19.92 19.69
C GLY A 34 13.08 21.09 18.76
N ALA A 35 13.44 20.96 17.48
CA ALA A 35 12.98 21.89 16.46
C ALA A 35 11.44 21.96 16.45
N GLU A 36 10.89 23.15 16.16
CA GLU A 36 9.45 23.40 16.10
C GLU A 36 8.74 22.40 15.18
N ARG A 37 7.46 22.13 15.48
CA ARG A 37 6.60 21.27 14.66
C ARG A 37 6.63 21.66 13.18
N MET A 38 6.71 20.66 12.31
CA MET A 38 6.71 20.85 10.86
C MET A 38 5.31 20.78 10.24
N THR A 39 4.36 20.14 10.93
CA THR A 39 3.03 19.87 10.38
C THR A 39 1.89 20.16 11.34
N MET A 40 0.73 20.51 10.76
CA MET A 40 -0.52 20.78 11.48
C MET A 40 -1.34 19.51 11.75
N ILE A 41 -1.11 18.45 10.98
CA ILE A 41 -1.93 17.23 10.99
C ILE A 41 -1.51 16.20 12.04
N LEU A 42 -0.32 16.35 12.63
CA LEU A 42 0.19 15.47 13.68
C LEU A 42 0.05 16.18 15.04
N PRO A 43 -0.40 15.46 16.09
CA PRO A 43 -0.76 16.06 17.38
C PRO A 43 0.46 16.34 18.29
N PHE A 44 1.66 16.48 17.71
CA PHE A 44 2.91 16.62 18.46
C PHE A 44 3.60 17.94 18.10
N ASP A 45 4.05 18.66 19.13
CA ASP A 45 4.61 20.00 18.98
C ASP A 45 6.10 20.03 18.63
N THR A 46 6.78 18.88 18.68
CA THR A 46 8.21 18.77 18.35
C THR A 46 8.43 17.97 17.07
N LEU A 47 9.39 18.41 16.24
CA LEU A 47 9.78 17.74 15.00
C LEU A 47 10.10 16.26 15.21
N ILE A 48 10.80 15.92 16.28
CA ILE A 48 11.27 14.56 16.55
C ILE A 48 10.09 13.64 16.88
N LEU A 49 9.15 14.10 17.71
CA LEU A 49 7.93 13.35 18.00
C LEU A 49 7.06 13.19 16.75
N GLN A 50 6.99 14.20 15.87
CA GLN A 50 6.31 14.08 14.59
C GLN A 50 6.92 12.98 13.69
N ILE A 51 8.26 12.92 13.58
CA ILE A 51 8.94 11.86 12.80
C ILE A 51 8.66 10.47 13.40
N MET A 52 8.77 10.32 14.72
CA MET A 52 8.46 9.06 15.40
C MET A 52 7.00 8.65 15.18
N ALA A 53 6.07 9.61 15.24
CA ALA A 53 4.65 9.38 14.99
C ALA A 53 4.39 8.92 13.56
N ILE A 54 5.05 9.50 12.55
CA ILE A 54 4.95 9.05 11.15
C ILE A 54 5.31 7.57 11.04
N ILE A 55 6.45 7.17 11.62
CA ILE A 55 6.91 5.78 11.56
C ILE A 55 5.95 4.83 12.29
N LEU A 56 5.42 5.25 13.44
CA LEU A 56 4.45 4.49 14.22
C LEU A 56 3.09 4.37 13.50
N PHE A 57 2.67 5.41 12.78
CA PHE A 57 1.36 5.44 12.11
C PHE A 57 1.35 4.67 10.79
N ILE A 58 2.49 4.40 10.15
CA ILE A 58 2.57 3.53 8.96
C ILE A 58 1.95 2.14 9.20
N PRO A 59 2.38 1.33 10.20
CA PRO A 59 1.79 0.02 10.45
C PRO A 59 0.30 0.11 10.81
N LEU A 60 -0.11 1.15 11.57
CA LEU A 60 -1.51 1.39 11.90
C LEU A 60 -2.35 1.71 10.67
N GLY A 61 -1.86 2.59 9.79
CA GLY A 61 -2.49 2.89 8.51
C GLY A 61 -2.63 1.65 7.64
N ALA A 62 -1.57 0.85 7.51
CA ALA A 62 -1.60 -0.42 6.79
C ALA A 62 -2.61 -1.42 7.39
N LEU A 63 -2.82 -1.40 8.72
CA LEU A 63 -3.80 -2.25 9.39
C LEU A 63 -5.22 -1.78 9.09
N LEU A 64 -5.51 -0.49 9.27
CA LEU A 64 -6.81 0.10 9.01
C LEU A 64 -7.22 -0.08 7.53
N GLY A 65 -6.32 0.29 6.62
CA GLY A 65 -6.50 0.10 5.18
C GLY A 65 -6.57 -1.36 4.77
N GLY A 66 -5.81 -2.22 5.46
CA GLY A 66 -5.76 -3.65 5.16
C GLY A 66 -7.07 -4.38 5.43
N PHE A 67 -7.87 -3.95 6.42
CA PHE A 67 -9.04 -4.71 6.86
C PHE A 67 -10.38 -4.16 6.38
N ALA A 68 -10.75 -2.94 6.79
CA ALA A 68 -12.10 -2.43 6.59
C ALA A 68 -12.48 -2.30 5.10
N PRO A 69 -11.64 -1.69 4.24
CA PRO A 69 -11.90 -1.62 2.80
C PRO A 69 -12.05 -3.00 2.13
N GLY A 70 -11.31 -4.01 2.58
CA GLY A 70 -11.37 -5.36 2.02
C GLY A 70 -12.75 -6.01 2.15
N TYR A 71 -13.37 -5.88 3.32
CA TYR A 71 -14.72 -6.40 3.57
C TYR A 71 -15.80 -5.60 2.82
N LEU A 72 -15.59 -4.29 2.64
CA LEU A 72 -16.56 -3.42 1.99
C LEU A 72 -16.50 -3.50 0.45
N PHE A 73 -15.31 -3.35 -0.13
CA PHE A 73 -15.15 -3.19 -1.58
C PHE A 73 -14.91 -4.49 -2.33
N ALA A 74 -14.40 -5.57 -1.70
CA ALA A 74 -14.24 -6.84 -2.42
C ALA A 74 -15.57 -7.40 -2.97
N PRO A 75 -16.68 -7.40 -2.20
CA PRO A 75 -17.99 -7.78 -2.72
C PRO A 75 -18.44 -6.89 -3.88
N LEU A 76 -18.27 -5.57 -3.75
CA LEU A 76 -18.65 -4.60 -4.78
C LEU A 76 -17.85 -4.82 -6.07
N MET A 77 -16.53 -5.00 -5.97
CA MET A 77 -15.66 -5.27 -7.13
C MET A 77 -16.06 -6.56 -7.85
N LEU A 78 -16.43 -7.63 -7.11
CA LEU A 78 -16.93 -8.86 -7.70
C LEU A 78 -18.27 -8.64 -8.41
N PHE A 79 -19.19 -7.95 -7.76
CA PHE A 79 -20.50 -7.63 -8.31
C PHE A 79 -20.39 -6.82 -9.61
N PHE A 80 -19.62 -5.74 -9.60
CA PHE A 80 -19.40 -4.91 -10.78
C PHE A 80 -18.71 -5.68 -11.90
N TYR A 81 -17.65 -6.45 -11.59
CA TYR A 81 -16.97 -7.24 -12.61
C TYR A 81 -17.94 -8.21 -13.30
N LYS A 82 -18.70 -8.98 -12.51
CA LYS A 82 -19.66 -9.95 -13.05
C LYS A 82 -20.74 -9.27 -13.90
N LYS A 83 -21.24 -8.10 -13.47
CA LYS A 83 -22.34 -7.40 -14.14
C LYS A 83 -21.91 -6.65 -15.41
N THR A 84 -20.65 -6.22 -15.51
CA THR A 84 -20.17 -5.36 -16.61
C THR A 84 -19.28 -6.11 -17.58
N ILE A 85 -18.08 -6.50 -17.15
CA ILE A 85 -17.04 -7.10 -18.01
C ILE A 85 -17.30 -8.61 -18.19
N GLY A 86 -17.61 -9.28 -17.09
CA GLY A 86 -17.71 -10.73 -17.02
C GLY A 86 -19.09 -11.31 -17.32
N PHE A 87 -20.04 -10.53 -17.84
CA PHE A 87 -21.43 -10.98 -18.00
C PHE A 87 -21.60 -12.20 -18.93
N ARG A 88 -20.66 -12.43 -19.86
CA ARG A 88 -20.60 -13.61 -20.74
C ARG A 88 -19.56 -14.66 -20.33
N MET A 89 -18.99 -14.51 -19.14
CA MET A 89 -17.98 -15.44 -18.61
C MET A 89 -18.64 -16.43 -17.64
N GLU A 90 -18.09 -17.63 -17.57
CA GLU A 90 -18.45 -18.59 -16.52
C GLU A 90 -17.56 -18.36 -15.31
N PHE A 91 -18.12 -18.52 -14.11
CA PHE A 91 -17.42 -18.30 -12.85
C PHE A 91 -17.46 -19.55 -12.00
N GLY A 92 -16.38 -19.79 -11.25
CA GLY A 92 -16.29 -20.88 -10.29
C GLY A 92 -15.39 -20.53 -9.12
N ILE A 93 -15.38 -21.42 -8.13
CA ILE A 93 -14.57 -21.33 -6.92
C ILE A 93 -13.58 -22.49 -6.92
N GLN A 94 -12.30 -22.17 -7.03
CA GLN A 94 -11.22 -23.14 -6.88
C GLN A 94 -10.69 -23.15 -5.45
N GLU A 95 -10.48 -24.34 -4.90
CA GLU A 95 -9.86 -24.49 -3.59
C GLU A 95 -8.35 -24.24 -3.68
N ARG A 96 -7.85 -23.33 -2.84
CA ARG A 96 -6.42 -23.03 -2.73
C ARG A 96 -5.95 -23.41 -1.33
N LYS A 97 -5.06 -24.40 -1.23
CA LYS A 97 -4.43 -24.77 0.04
C LYS A 97 -3.64 -23.59 0.59
N LYS A 98 -3.72 -23.37 1.91
CA LYS A 98 -2.91 -22.36 2.59
C LYS A 98 -1.45 -22.83 2.58
N PRO A 99 -0.48 -21.99 2.18
CA PRO A 99 0.92 -22.40 2.22
C PRO A 99 1.40 -22.59 3.67
N ASP A 100 2.26 -23.59 3.88
CA ASP A 100 2.82 -23.93 5.21
C ASP A 100 3.67 -22.79 5.76
N LYS A 101 4.48 -22.18 4.89
CA LYS A 101 5.32 -21.01 5.20
C LYS A 101 4.59 -19.73 4.85
N PHE A 102 4.77 -18.70 5.67
CA PHE A 102 4.35 -17.35 5.34
C PHE A 102 5.23 -16.80 4.20
N LYS A 103 4.61 -16.47 3.07
CA LYS A 103 5.27 -15.85 1.89
C LYS A 103 4.84 -14.39 1.68
N GLY A 104 4.21 -13.79 2.69
CA GLY A 104 3.54 -12.50 2.58
C GLY A 104 4.43 -11.26 2.74
N THR A 105 5.72 -11.41 3.03
CA THR A 105 6.62 -10.28 3.33
C THR A 105 6.58 -9.20 2.27
N TRP A 106 6.65 -9.59 1.00
CA TRP A 106 6.65 -8.68 -0.15
C TRP A 106 5.25 -8.33 -0.66
N LYS A 107 4.19 -8.80 0.01
CA LYS A 107 2.81 -8.45 -0.34
C LYS A 107 2.54 -6.96 -0.12
N GLY A 108 3.29 -6.32 0.78
CA GLY A 108 3.24 -4.89 1.06
C GLY A 108 3.96 -4.00 0.05
N THR A 109 4.77 -4.54 -0.87
CA THR A 109 5.60 -3.74 -1.78
C THR A 109 4.78 -2.87 -2.72
N TYR A 110 3.79 -3.43 -3.41
CA TYR A 110 2.99 -2.65 -4.36
C TYR A 110 2.07 -1.62 -3.68
N PRO A 111 1.42 -1.94 -2.55
CA PRO A 111 0.79 -0.92 -1.74
C PRO A 111 1.77 0.18 -1.30
N ALA A 112 3.00 -0.16 -0.90
CA ALA A 112 3.98 0.83 -0.52
C ALA A 112 4.36 1.76 -1.69
N LEU A 113 4.58 1.22 -2.90
CA LEU A 113 4.83 2.01 -4.10
C LEU A 113 3.67 2.95 -4.42
N LEU A 114 2.43 2.46 -4.33
CA LEU A 114 1.24 3.29 -4.55
C LEU A 114 1.07 4.37 -3.46
N ALA A 115 1.38 4.05 -2.19
CA ALA A 115 1.33 5.03 -1.10
C ALA A 115 2.31 6.18 -1.36
N VAL A 116 3.54 5.85 -1.76
CA VAL A 116 4.56 6.83 -2.13
C VAL A 116 4.14 7.63 -3.36
N ASN A 117 3.62 6.99 -4.41
CA ASN A 117 3.10 7.68 -5.59
C ASN A 117 2.05 8.74 -5.22
N ILE A 118 1.04 8.36 -4.43
CA ILE A 118 -0.02 9.28 -4.00
C ILE A 118 0.56 10.40 -3.14
N ALA A 119 1.44 10.08 -2.19
CA ALA A 119 2.06 11.06 -1.31
C ALA A 119 2.91 12.08 -2.07
N LEU A 120 3.63 11.66 -3.11
CA LEU A 120 4.42 12.57 -3.95
C LEU A 120 3.53 13.49 -4.78
N ILE A 121 2.49 12.93 -5.41
CA ILE A 121 1.56 13.74 -6.22
C ILE A 121 0.87 14.80 -5.35
N ILE A 122 0.36 14.40 -4.18
CA ILE A 122 -0.32 15.33 -3.27
C ILE A 122 0.70 16.29 -2.64
N GLY A 123 1.86 15.80 -2.21
CA GLY A 123 2.89 16.58 -1.51
C GLY A 123 3.47 17.73 -2.33
N LEU A 124 3.33 17.72 -3.65
CA LEU A 124 3.72 18.84 -4.53
C LEU A 124 2.65 19.92 -4.69
N THR A 125 1.43 19.70 -4.20
CA THR A 125 0.32 20.63 -4.38
C THR A 125 0.35 21.77 -3.35
N THR A 126 -0.19 22.93 -3.73
CA THR A 126 -0.44 24.04 -2.79
C THR A 126 -1.39 23.63 -1.67
N PHE A 127 -2.37 22.78 -1.98
CA PHE A 127 -3.25 22.19 -0.97
C PHE A 127 -2.46 21.48 0.15
N ALA A 128 -1.47 20.66 -0.22
CA ALA A 128 -0.66 19.98 0.79
C ALA A 128 0.22 20.96 1.57
N ARG A 129 0.78 21.98 0.93
CA ARG A 129 1.51 23.05 1.64
C ARG A 129 0.64 23.68 2.72
N ASP A 130 -0.55 24.14 2.34
CA ASP A 130 -1.40 24.98 3.19
C ASP A 130 -2.12 24.16 4.28
N PHE A 131 -2.40 22.88 4.01
CA PHE A 131 -3.14 22.02 4.94
C PHE A 131 -2.23 21.14 5.83
N VAL A 132 -1.06 20.73 5.33
CA VAL A 132 -0.17 19.80 6.04
C VAL A 132 0.94 20.53 6.78
N VAL A 133 1.59 21.50 6.15
CA VAL A 133 2.80 22.14 6.67
C VAL A 133 2.43 23.35 7.53
N THR A 134 3.08 23.50 8.68
CA THR A 134 2.86 24.66 9.56
C THR A 134 3.34 25.97 8.92
N PRO A 135 2.64 27.11 9.14
CA PRO A 135 3.10 28.40 8.62
C PRO A 135 4.43 28.80 9.25
N GLU A 136 4.62 28.42 10.52
CA GLU A 136 5.88 28.61 11.26
C GLU A 136 7.06 27.97 10.53
N TYR A 137 6.92 26.72 10.07
CA TYR A 137 7.96 26.02 9.32
C TYR A 137 8.29 26.75 8.01
N VAL A 138 7.28 27.16 7.25
CA VAL A 138 7.49 27.88 5.97
C VAL A 138 8.08 29.28 6.19
N GLY A 139 7.79 29.92 7.33
CA GLY A 139 8.29 31.24 7.70
C GLY A 139 9.72 31.24 8.27
N ALA A 140 10.24 30.09 8.71
CA ALA A 140 11.50 29.99 9.46
C ALA A 140 12.79 30.26 8.65
N GLY A 141 12.71 30.34 7.32
CA GLY A 141 13.86 30.67 6.46
C GLY A 141 13.78 30.05 5.07
N ASP A 142 14.74 30.40 4.21
CA ASP A 142 14.73 29.99 2.79
C ASP A 142 14.95 28.49 2.60
N MET A 143 15.67 27.84 3.52
CA MET A 143 15.82 26.38 3.54
C MET A 143 14.47 25.69 3.80
N SER A 144 13.69 26.16 4.77
CA SER A 144 12.38 25.58 5.09
C SER A 144 11.34 25.82 3.99
N LYS A 145 11.40 26.98 3.31
CA LYS A 145 10.61 27.26 2.09
C LYS A 145 10.95 26.34 0.92
N SER A 146 12.16 25.79 0.89
CA SER A 146 12.57 24.86 -0.17
C SER A 146 12.24 23.41 0.20
N LEU A 147 12.17 23.09 1.50
CA LEU A 147 11.94 21.75 2.04
C LEU A 147 10.48 21.38 2.32
N TRP A 148 9.54 22.33 2.27
CA TRP A 148 8.13 22.03 2.55
C TRP A 148 7.55 20.85 1.74
N PRO A 149 7.92 20.59 0.46
CA PRO A 149 7.37 19.45 -0.27
C PRO A 149 7.78 18.11 0.35
N LEU A 150 9.00 18.03 0.90
CA LEU A 150 9.49 16.84 1.61
C LEU A 150 8.73 16.63 2.92
N VAL A 151 8.49 17.70 3.67
CA VAL A 151 7.69 17.65 4.90
C VAL A 151 6.28 17.20 4.61
N ALA A 152 5.64 17.78 3.59
CA ALA A 152 4.30 17.39 3.16
C ALA A 152 4.25 15.92 2.73
N PHE A 153 5.18 15.50 1.87
CA PHE A 153 5.32 14.12 1.41
C PHE A 153 5.44 13.13 2.58
N THR A 154 6.42 13.33 3.46
CA THR A 154 6.72 12.41 4.57
C THR A 154 5.55 12.30 5.55
N SER A 155 4.88 13.42 5.82
CA SER A 155 3.76 13.48 6.77
C SER A 155 2.48 12.86 6.21
N LEU A 156 2.33 12.81 4.88
CA LEU A 156 1.22 12.14 4.21
C LEU A 156 1.41 10.62 4.10
N ILE A 157 2.62 10.09 4.30
CA ILE A 157 2.91 8.65 4.14
C ILE A 157 1.97 7.74 4.96
N PRO A 158 1.67 7.99 6.26
CA PRO A 158 0.80 7.11 7.02
C PRO A 158 -0.62 7.02 6.45
N PHE A 159 -1.16 8.16 6.02
CA PHE A 159 -2.52 8.27 5.45
C PHE A 159 -2.60 7.62 4.07
N THR A 160 -1.63 7.90 3.21
CA THR A 160 -1.55 7.30 1.88
C THR A 160 -1.24 5.80 1.94
N THR A 161 -0.53 5.34 2.97
CA THR A 161 -0.37 3.91 3.28
C THR A 161 -1.73 3.28 3.57
N ALA A 162 -2.57 3.91 4.41
CA ALA A 162 -3.91 3.42 4.68
C ALA A 162 -4.78 3.35 3.42
N LEU A 163 -4.78 4.42 2.60
CA LEU A 163 -5.51 4.45 1.33
C LEU A 163 -5.05 3.35 0.38
N SER A 164 -3.74 3.23 0.20
CA SER A 164 -3.15 2.25 -0.71
C SER A 164 -3.42 0.81 -0.28
N PHE A 165 -3.24 0.48 1.00
CA PHE A 165 -3.66 -0.82 1.54
C PHE A 165 -5.16 -1.04 1.38
N GLY A 166 -5.96 0.02 1.50
CA GLY A 166 -7.39 0.02 1.24
C GLY A 166 -7.75 -0.37 -0.19
N ILE A 167 -6.97 0.06 -1.17
CA ILE A 167 -7.18 -0.28 -2.59
C ILE A 167 -6.76 -1.73 -2.87
N PHE A 168 -5.64 -2.18 -2.31
CA PHE A 168 -5.12 -3.54 -2.54
C PHE A 168 -5.83 -4.62 -1.73
N SER A 169 -6.39 -4.29 -0.58
CA SER A 169 -7.05 -5.26 0.29
C SER A 169 -8.21 -6.01 -0.38
N PRO A 170 -9.16 -5.34 -1.06
CA PRO A 170 -10.24 -6.00 -1.78
C PRO A 170 -9.76 -7.05 -2.78
N VAL A 171 -8.68 -6.71 -3.48
CA VAL A 171 -8.04 -7.57 -4.48
C VAL A 171 -7.43 -8.81 -3.83
N TRP A 172 -6.83 -8.66 -2.65
CA TRP A 172 -6.34 -9.80 -1.88
C TRP A 172 -7.46 -10.69 -1.40
N PHE A 173 -8.58 -10.13 -0.93
CA PHE A 173 -9.75 -10.92 -0.52
C PHE A 173 -10.30 -11.75 -1.68
N LEU A 174 -10.43 -11.14 -2.87
CA LEU A 174 -10.83 -11.83 -4.10
C LEU A 174 -9.84 -12.93 -4.49
N SER A 175 -8.54 -12.64 -4.48
CA SER A 175 -7.50 -13.63 -4.83
C SER A 175 -7.46 -14.80 -3.83
N ASP A 176 -7.64 -14.49 -2.55
CA ASP A 176 -7.62 -15.47 -1.47
C ASP A 176 -8.86 -16.37 -1.51
N SER A 177 -10.01 -15.86 -1.96
CA SER A 177 -11.27 -16.61 -2.06
C SER A 177 -11.26 -17.73 -3.10
N GLY A 178 -10.35 -17.66 -4.07
CA GLY A 178 -10.21 -18.63 -5.15
C GLY A 178 -11.26 -18.50 -6.25
N ILE A 179 -11.93 -17.34 -6.35
CA ILE A 179 -12.89 -17.08 -7.43
C ILE A 179 -12.13 -16.90 -8.74
N VAL A 180 -12.52 -17.70 -9.72
CA VAL A 180 -11.97 -17.74 -11.08
C VAL A 180 -13.08 -17.58 -12.11
N PHE A 181 -12.70 -17.17 -13.31
CA PHE A 181 -13.59 -17.12 -14.46
C PHE A 181 -12.93 -17.75 -15.69
N THR A 182 -13.76 -18.19 -16.62
CA THR A 182 -13.35 -18.62 -17.96
C THR A 182 -14.13 -17.88 -19.05
N ASN A 183 -13.45 -17.60 -20.16
CA ASN A 183 -14.05 -17.03 -21.37
C ASN A 183 -14.60 -18.11 -22.33
N LYS A 184 -14.63 -19.39 -21.96
CA LYS A 184 -15.06 -20.52 -22.83
C LYS A 184 -16.34 -20.25 -23.63
N LYS A 185 -17.41 -19.77 -22.98
CA LYS A 185 -18.67 -19.39 -23.68
C LYS A 185 -18.52 -18.22 -24.66
N LYS A 186 -17.61 -17.29 -24.36
CA LYS A 186 -17.37 -16.09 -25.17
C LYS A 186 -16.57 -16.39 -26.43
N VAL A 187 -15.60 -17.31 -26.35
CA VAL A 187 -14.68 -17.64 -27.46
C VAL A 187 -15.11 -18.87 -28.26
N LYS A 188 -16.25 -19.49 -27.94
CA LYS A 188 -16.78 -20.63 -28.68
C LYS A 188 -16.98 -20.26 -30.16
N GLY A 189 -16.30 -20.98 -31.06
CA GLY A 189 -16.35 -20.72 -32.50
C GLY A 189 -15.45 -19.59 -33.00
N THR A 190 -14.54 -19.09 -32.16
CA THR A 190 -13.51 -18.11 -32.54
C THR A 190 -12.11 -18.74 -32.45
N ILE A 191 -11.10 -18.09 -33.04
CA ILE A 191 -9.69 -18.51 -32.91
C ILE A 191 -9.07 -18.10 -31.57
N ASP A 192 -9.80 -17.34 -30.74
CA ASP A 192 -9.28 -16.84 -29.47
C ASP A 192 -9.09 -17.98 -28.46
N PRO A 193 -7.99 -17.98 -27.68
CA PRO A 193 -7.72 -19.02 -26.72
C PRO A 193 -8.69 -18.98 -25.53
N ILE A 194 -8.97 -20.17 -24.98
CA ILE A 194 -9.67 -20.30 -23.70
C ILE A 194 -8.71 -19.92 -22.57
N GLU A 195 -9.12 -18.95 -21.75
CA GLU A 195 -8.37 -18.47 -20.60
C GLU A 195 -9.13 -18.73 -19.30
N VAL A 196 -8.40 -19.27 -18.31
CA VAL A 196 -8.88 -19.39 -16.93
C VAL A 196 -8.09 -18.44 -16.05
N ARG A 197 -8.76 -17.46 -15.44
CA ARG A 197 -8.07 -16.43 -14.64
C ARG A 197 -8.77 -16.19 -13.31
N SER A 198 -7.99 -15.88 -12.28
CA SER A 198 -8.54 -15.42 -11.01
C SER A 198 -8.89 -13.93 -11.09
N ILE A 199 -10.10 -13.57 -10.65
CA ILE A 199 -10.56 -12.16 -10.62
C ILE A 199 -9.60 -11.31 -9.77
N GLY A 200 -9.24 -11.82 -8.58
CA GLY A 200 -8.28 -11.13 -7.72
C GLY A 200 -6.92 -10.97 -8.40
N SER A 201 -6.44 -11.98 -9.13
CA SER A 201 -5.16 -11.87 -9.84
C SER A 201 -5.21 -10.87 -11.00
N LEU A 202 -6.34 -10.75 -11.71
CA LEU A 202 -6.54 -9.74 -12.76
C LEU A 202 -6.43 -8.32 -12.20
N TYR A 203 -7.22 -7.99 -11.17
CA TYR A 203 -7.14 -6.67 -10.54
C TYR A 203 -5.76 -6.39 -9.94
N HIS A 204 -5.15 -7.41 -9.37
CA HIS A 204 -3.81 -7.30 -8.81
C HIS A 204 -2.77 -6.97 -9.88
N TYR A 205 -2.86 -7.57 -11.06
CA TYR A 205 -1.97 -7.25 -12.18
C TYR A 205 -2.10 -5.79 -12.62
N ILE A 206 -3.33 -5.29 -12.78
CA ILE A 206 -3.61 -3.90 -13.17
C ILE A 206 -3.06 -2.92 -12.13
N LEU A 207 -3.38 -3.13 -10.85
CA LEU A 207 -2.91 -2.26 -9.76
C LEU A 207 -1.40 -2.28 -9.60
N LYS A 208 -0.74 -3.43 -9.78
CA LYS A 208 0.72 -3.54 -9.76
C LYS A 208 1.36 -2.70 -10.86
N GLY A 209 0.83 -2.78 -12.09
CA GLY A 209 1.31 -1.98 -13.21
C GLY A 209 1.18 -0.49 -12.94
N TYR A 210 0.01 -0.05 -12.46
CA TYR A 210 -0.21 1.34 -12.08
C TYR A 210 0.72 1.81 -10.96
N ALA A 211 0.84 1.04 -9.87
CA ALA A 211 1.69 1.41 -8.73
C ALA A 211 3.17 1.52 -9.13
N GLY A 212 3.66 0.60 -9.97
CA GLY A 212 5.05 0.59 -10.42
C GLY A 212 5.37 1.75 -11.37
N ILE A 213 4.58 1.95 -12.42
CA ILE A 213 4.82 3.03 -13.39
C ILE A 213 4.55 4.40 -12.75
N GLY A 214 3.47 4.51 -11.97
CA GLY A 214 3.06 5.75 -11.32
C GLY A 214 4.14 6.27 -10.37
N VAL A 215 4.69 5.42 -9.50
CA VAL A 215 5.72 5.88 -8.55
C VAL A 215 6.99 6.35 -9.25
N LEU A 216 7.39 5.71 -10.35
CA LEU A 216 8.54 6.14 -11.15
C LEU A 216 8.31 7.54 -11.74
N ILE A 217 7.15 7.77 -12.35
CA ILE A 217 6.79 9.10 -12.89
C ILE A 217 6.78 10.14 -11.78
N SER A 218 6.14 9.85 -10.65
CA SER A 218 6.08 10.77 -9.51
C SER A 218 7.45 11.05 -8.90
N TYR A 219 8.34 10.07 -8.84
CA TYR A 219 9.70 10.29 -8.37
C TYR A 219 10.47 11.22 -9.31
N ILE A 220 10.36 11.02 -10.62
CA ILE A 220 11.01 11.90 -11.60
C ILE A 220 10.50 13.33 -11.45
N MET A 221 9.17 13.52 -11.36
CA MET A 221 8.57 14.85 -11.17
C MET A 221 9.02 15.51 -9.87
N PHE A 222 8.97 14.77 -8.75
CA PHE A 222 9.39 15.28 -7.45
C PHE A 222 10.87 15.60 -7.42
N PHE A 223 11.71 14.75 -8.02
CA PHE A 223 13.15 14.99 -8.11
C PHE A 223 13.47 16.26 -8.90
N PHE A 224 12.83 16.48 -10.05
CA PHE A 224 13.02 17.72 -10.81
C PHE A 224 12.51 18.95 -10.05
N ASP A 225 11.38 18.87 -9.35
CA ASP A 225 10.89 19.98 -8.51
C ASP A 225 11.90 20.31 -7.40
N ILE A 226 12.46 19.31 -6.73
CA ILE A 226 13.52 19.51 -5.74
C ILE A 226 14.77 20.10 -6.39
N VAL A 227 15.27 19.55 -7.49
CA VAL A 227 16.45 20.09 -8.20
C VAL A 227 16.27 21.55 -8.60
N ASN A 228 15.06 21.95 -9.02
CA ASN A 228 14.76 23.33 -9.38
C ASN A 228 14.62 24.28 -8.18
N ARG A 229 14.39 23.74 -6.97
CA ARG A 229 14.34 24.52 -5.72
C ARG A 229 15.70 24.66 -5.04
N TYR A 230 16.66 23.82 -5.39
CA TYR A 230 18.01 23.84 -4.82
C TYR A 230 19.02 24.38 -5.83
N ASP A 231 19.51 25.58 -5.57
CA ASP A 231 20.64 26.15 -6.31
C ASP A 231 21.99 25.55 -5.86
N ASP A 232 22.01 24.83 -4.73
CA ASP A 232 23.19 24.16 -4.16
C ASP A 232 22.95 22.67 -3.88
N TYR A 233 23.53 21.82 -4.73
CA TYR A 233 23.46 20.36 -4.60
C TYR A 233 24.29 19.79 -3.43
N SER A 234 25.16 20.59 -2.82
CA SER A 234 25.91 20.18 -1.63
C SER A 234 25.09 20.32 -0.34
N ASN A 235 23.89 20.89 -0.43
CA ASN A 235 22.99 21.04 0.71
C ASN A 235 22.67 19.66 1.34
N PRO A 236 22.89 19.47 2.66
CA PRO A 236 22.60 18.21 3.34
C PRO A 236 21.14 17.74 3.17
N GLY A 237 20.17 18.65 3.11
CA GLY A 237 18.76 18.34 2.88
C GLY A 237 18.49 17.73 1.51
N PHE A 238 19.19 18.21 0.47
CA PHE A 238 19.13 17.63 -0.87
C PHE A 238 19.71 16.19 -0.88
N ILE A 239 20.89 16.00 -0.29
CA ILE A 239 21.56 14.68 -0.21
C ILE A 239 20.70 13.67 0.56
N ILE A 240 20.16 14.08 1.71
CA ILE A 240 19.26 13.24 2.52
C ILE A 240 18.02 12.86 1.72
N THR A 241 17.42 13.81 0.99
CA THR A 241 16.26 13.54 0.14
C THR A 241 16.58 12.54 -0.95
N ALA A 242 17.67 12.74 -1.70
CA ALA A 242 18.07 11.86 -2.79
C ALA A 242 18.32 10.42 -2.34
N ILE A 243 18.84 10.22 -1.13
CA ILE A 243 19.12 8.89 -0.56
C ILE A 243 17.86 8.27 0.07
N LEU A 244 17.09 9.02 0.86
CA LEU A 244 15.95 8.48 1.61
C LEU A 244 14.76 8.16 0.71
N LEU A 245 14.50 8.99 -0.30
CA LEU A 245 13.33 8.90 -1.18
C LEU A 245 13.13 7.49 -1.80
N PRO A 246 14.15 6.84 -2.40
CA PRO A 246 14.01 5.47 -2.92
C PRO A 246 13.89 4.38 -1.84
N LEU A 247 14.28 4.67 -0.60
CA LEU A 247 14.18 3.73 0.52
C LEU A 247 12.79 3.71 1.18
N ILE A 248 12.00 4.79 1.02
CA ILE A 248 10.67 4.91 1.64
C ILE A 248 9.71 3.74 1.29
N PRO A 249 9.56 3.29 0.03
CA PRO A 249 8.69 2.15 -0.28
C PRO A 249 9.14 0.86 0.41
N ILE A 250 10.45 0.66 0.55
CA ILE A 250 11.01 -0.51 1.24
C ILE A 250 10.66 -0.42 2.73
N LEU A 251 10.87 0.75 3.34
CA LEU A 251 10.51 1.01 4.72
C LEU A 251 9.02 0.73 4.99
N ILE A 252 8.12 1.30 4.18
CA ILE A 252 6.68 1.08 4.32
C ILE A 252 6.33 -0.41 4.18
N ALA A 253 6.92 -1.12 3.22
CA ALA A 253 6.68 -2.54 3.02
C ALA A 253 7.09 -3.37 4.25
N LEU A 254 8.25 -3.05 4.85
CA LEU A 254 8.74 -3.71 6.07
C LEU A 254 7.89 -3.37 7.30
N LEU A 255 7.54 -2.09 7.48
CA LEU A 255 6.69 -1.64 8.58
C LEU A 255 5.26 -2.20 8.48
N SER A 256 4.79 -2.54 7.28
CA SER A 256 3.47 -3.13 7.07
C SER A 256 3.37 -4.64 7.32
N ILE A 257 4.48 -5.31 7.64
CA ILE A 257 4.52 -6.76 7.91
C ILE A 257 3.46 -7.20 8.95
N PRO A 258 3.28 -6.53 10.10
CA PRO A 258 2.27 -6.92 11.09
C PRO A 258 0.86 -6.97 10.49
N SER A 259 0.51 -5.99 9.66
CA SER A 259 -0.79 -5.92 8.99
C SER A 259 -1.00 -7.06 8.00
N ILE A 260 0.04 -7.43 7.23
CA ILE A 260 -0.02 -8.61 6.35
C ILE A 260 -0.12 -9.92 7.14
N MET A 261 0.58 -10.03 8.27
CA MET A 261 0.48 -11.20 9.16
C MET A 261 -0.94 -11.36 9.69
N LEU A 262 -1.56 -10.27 10.14
CA LEU A 262 -2.96 -10.28 10.57
C LEU A 262 -3.89 -10.70 9.42
N LEU A 263 -3.70 -10.19 8.21
CA LEU A 263 -4.51 -10.61 7.06
C LEU A 263 -4.40 -12.12 6.79
N ASP A 264 -3.21 -12.69 6.94
CA ASP A 264 -2.99 -14.12 6.83
C ASP A 264 -3.58 -14.92 8.01
N PHE A 265 -3.63 -14.35 9.21
CA PHE A 265 -4.34 -14.92 10.37
C PHE A 265 -5.84 -15.05 10.07
N PHE A 266 -6.45 -13.99 9.54
CA PHE A 266 -7.88 -13.95 9.20
C PHE A 266 -8.23 -14.56 7.83
N LEU A 267 -7.29 -15.22 7.15
CA LEU A 267 -7.49 -15.77 5.80
C LEU A 267 -8.76 -16.62 5.68
N ASN A 268 -9.01 -17.52 6.63
CA ASN A 268 -10.17 -18.42 6.58
C ASN A 268 -11.50 -17.65 6.72
N SER A 269 -11.56 -16.67 7.62
CA SER A 269 -12.73 -15.80 7.80
C SER A 269 -13.02 -15.01 6.52
N ARG A 270 -12.00 -14.34 5.96
CA ARG A 270 -12.09 -13.57 4.72
C ARG A 270 -12.53 -14.42 3.53
N ARG A 271 -11.97 -15.63 3.40
CA ARG A 271 -12.37 -16.62 2.38
C ARG A 271 -13.83 -17.01 2.52
N LYS A 272 -14.26 -17.39 3.72
CA LYS A 272 -15.65 -17.78 4.01
C LYS A 272 -16.62 -16.64 3.66
N PHE A 273 -16.30 -15.42 4.09
CA PHE A 273 -17.07 -14.22 3.76
C PHE A 273 -17.24 -14.03 2.25
N MET A 274 -16.13 -14.00 1.51
CA MET A 274 -16.17 -13.76 0.06
C MET A 274 -16.86 -14.89 -0.71
N ARG A 275 -16.65 -16.15 -0.31
CA ARG A 275 -17.33 -17.30 -0.93
C ARG A 275 -18.84 -17.26 -0.66
N ASN A 276 -19.27 -16.88 0.53
CA ASN A 276 -20.68 -16.72 0.84
C ASN A 276 -21.32 -15.62 -0.01
N PHE A 277 -20.63 -14.50 -0.21
CA PHE A 277 -21.11 -13.44 -1.10
C PHE A 277 -21.15 -13.91 -2.57
N ALA A 278 -20.11 -14.61 -3.04
CA ALA A 278 -20.06 -15.16 -4.39
C ALA A 278 -21.21 -16.15 -4.68
N LYS A 279 -21.57 -16.99 -3.69
CA LYS A 279 -22.74 -17.88 -3.78
C LYS A 279 -24.06 -17.12 -3.97
N ARG A 280 -24.23 -15.97 -3.30
CA ARG A 280 -25.41 -15.09 -3.51
C ARG A 280 -25.45 -14.50 -4.92
N LEU A 281 -24.31 -14.39 -5.59
CA LEU A 281 -24.23 -14.02 -6.99
C LEU A 281 -24.39 -15.23 -7.93
N GLY A 282 -24.69 -16.43 -7.44
CA GLY A 282 -24.78 -17.64 -8.27
C GLY A 282 -23.42 -18.17 -8.76
N ILE A 283 -22.33 -17.88 -8.04
CA ILE A 283 -21.01 -18.47 -8.31
C ILE A 283 -20.83 -19.64 -7.34
N THR A 284 -20.90 -20.87 -7.84
CA THR A 284 -20.88 -22.11 -7.05
C THR A 284 -20.01 -23.17 -7.69
N GLY A 285 -19.44 -24.05 -6.87
CA GLY A 285 -18.65 -25.19 -7.33
C GLY A 285 -17.33 -24.81 -8.00
N PRO A 286 -16.46 -25.80 -8.29
CA PRO A 286 -15.36 -25.60 -9.24
C PRO A 286 -15.93 -25.36 -10.65
N LEU A 287 -15.13 -24.78 -11.54
CA LEU A 287 -15.48 -24.75 -12.97
C LEU A 287 -15.47 -26.19 -13.49
N GLU A 288 -16.55 -26.62 -14.15
CA GLU A 288 -16.60 -27.89 -14.90
C GLU A 288 -15.71 -27.76 -16.15
N ASP A 289 -14.76 -28.68 -16.29
CA ASP A 289 -13.89 -28.86 -17.46
C ASP A 289 -13.48 -27.58 -18.20
N PRO A 290 -12.68 -26.71 -17.54
CA PRO A 290 -12.45 -25.35 -17.98
C PRO A 290 -11.57 -25.25 -19.23
N LEU A 291 -10.92 -26.34 -19.66
CA LEU A 291 -10.03 -26.42 -20.81
C LEU A 291 -10.41 -27.53 -21.79
N ASP A 292 -11.51 -28.24 -21.58
CA ASP A 292 -11.82 -29.43 -22.36
C ASP A 292 -12.12 -29.06 -23.82
N PHE A 293 -11.28 -29.58 -24.72
CA PHE A 293 -11.26 -29.35 -26.15
C PHE A 293 -12.17 -30.38 -26.83
N ASN A 294 -13.48 -30.15 -26.79
CA ASN A 294 -14.40 -30.85 -27.70
C ASN A 294 -14.36 -30.22 -29.09
#